data_AF-A0A920MC77-F1
#
_entry.id   AF-A0A920MC77-F1
#
_cell.length_a   1.000
_cell.length_b   1.000
_cell.length_c   1.000
_cell.angle_alpha   90.00
_cell.angle_beta   90.00
_cell.angle_gamma   90.00
#
_symmetry.space_group_name_H-M   'P 1'
#
loop_
_entity.id
_entity.type
_entity.pdbx_description
1 polymer ?
#
loop_
_entity_poly.entity_id
_entity_poly.type
_entity_poly.pdbx_seq_one_letter_code
_entity_poly.pdbx_strand_id
1 'polypeptide(L)'
;MIKAILFDFGGVITTSPFDAFEEYEREASLPSGAIRKINSTNPNGNAWAKFERNEITRDQFVSTFEDEAVALGFRISAERVLKCLETTIRPNMVDAIKSLRKEYKLAVLTNNLLQSSIDSGTAKRSPTAHLDTVVNLVDDVIESSKIGARKPERVFYEEACRVIDVDPIECVFP
;
A
#
# COMPACT_ATOMS: atom_id res chain seq x y z
N MET A 1 23.85 -1.81 -16.72
CA MET A 1 23.50 -0.38 -16.61
C MET A 1 22.06 -0.31 -16.15
N ILE A 2 21.69 0.61 -15.26
CA ILE A 2 20.31 0.71 -14.80
C ILE A 2 19.43 1.23 -15.93
N LYS A 3 18.27 0.59 -16.12
CA LYS A 3 17.27 0.95 -17.13
C LYS A 3 15.93 1.31 -16.52
N ALA A 4 15.62 0.80 -15.33
CA ALA A 4 14.35 1.04 -14.67
C ALA A 4 14.49 1.47 -13.21
N ILE A 5 13.55 2.32 -12.77
CA ILE A 5 13.39 2.71 -11.38
C ILE A 5 11.97 2.38 -10.94
N LEU A 6 11.89 1.52 -9.93
CA LEU A 6 10.65 1.08 -9.30
C LEU A 6 10.45 1.94 -8.04
N PHE A 7 9.25 2.48 -7.80
CA PHE A 7 8.96 3.30 -6.61
C PHE A 7 7.92 2.65 -5.72
N ASP A 8 8.09 2.73 -4.40
CA ASP A 8 6.95 2.54 -3.51
C ASP A 8 5.95 3.69 -3.65
N PHE A 9 4.68 3.44 -3.36
CA PHE A 9 3.66 4.48 -3.32
C PHE A 9 3.59 5.13 -1.94
N GLY A 10 3.27 4.34 -0.90
CA GLY A 10 3.13 4.82 0.48
C GLY A 10 4.47 5.15 1.10
N GLY A 11 4.61 6.31 1.73
CA GLY A 11 5.84 6.75 2.38
C GLY A 11 6.94 7.27 1.42
N VAL A 12 6.87 6.93 0.12
CA VAL A 12 7.78 7.43 -0.92
C VAL A 12 7.07 8.48 -1.77
N ILE A 13 6.10 8.11 -2.61
CA ILE A 13 5.34 9.07 -3.44
C ILE A 13 4.32 9.86 -2.61
N THR A 14 3.76 9.23 -1.58
CA THR A 14 2.84 9.86 -0.63
C THR A 14 3.40 9.90 0.79
N THR A 15 2.71 10.57 1.70
CA THR A 15 2.98 10.43 3.14
C THR A 15 2.83 8.97 3.59
N SER A 16 3.44 8.63 4.74
CA SER A 16 3.33 7.28 5.27
C SER A 16 1.99 7.12 6.01
N PRO A 17 1.25 6.03 5.82
CA PRO A 17 0.09 5.73 6.67
C PRO A 17 0.50 5.49 8.13
N PHE A 18 1.80 5.22 8.39
CA PHE A 18 2.30 5.01 9.75
C PHE A 18 2.18 6.25 10.62
N ASP A 19 2.34 7.45 10.05
CA ASP A 19 2.15 8.71 10.78
C ASP A 19 0.69 8.81 11.28
N ALA A 20 -0.27 8.39 10.43
CA ALA A 20 -1.68 8.37 10.78
C ALA A 20 -2.05 7.22 11.74
N PHE A 21 -1.32 6.09 11.71
CA PHE A 21 -1.47 5.03 12.71
C PHE A 21 -1.01 5.49 14.08
N GLU A 22 0.15 6.14 14.18
CA GLU A 22 0.68 6.64 15.46
C GLU A 22 -0.25 7.68 16.09
N GLU A 23 -0.82 8.57 15.27
CA GLU A 23 -1.84 9.53 15.72
C GLU A 23 -3.07 8.81 16.28
N TYR A 24 -3.60 7.83 15.53
CA TYR A 24 -4.76 7.07 15.99
C TYR A 24 -4.45 6.25 17.26
N GLU A 25 -3.28 5.63 17.34
CA GLU A 25 -2.84 4.91 18.54
C GLU A 25 -2.84 5.84 19.76
N ARG A 26 -2.36 7.07 19.61
CA ARG A 26 -2.40 8.08 20.68
C ARG A 26 -3.83 8.47 21.04
N GLU A 27 -4.69 8.76 20.06
CA GLU A 27 -6.11 9.09 20.27
C GLU A 27 -6.85 7.99 21.04
N ALA A 28 -6.57 6.73 20.72
CA ALA A 28 -7.19 5.55 21.32
C ALA A 28 -6.50 5.04 22.60
N SER A 29 -5.47 5.76 23.09
CA SER A 29 -4.66 5.33 24.25
C SER A 29 -4.06 3.93 24.09
N LEU A 30 -3.68 3.57 22.86
CA LEU A 30 -3.01 2.33 22.51
C LEU A 30 -1.50 2.48 22.66
N PRO A 31 -0.77 1.39 22.95
CA PRO A 31 0.68 1.40 22.87
C PRO A 31 1.14 1.76 21.45
N SER A 32 2.20 2.56 21.35
CA SER A 32 2.84 2.88 20.07
C SER A 32 3.23 1.59 19.32
N GLY A 33 2.85 1.52 18.05
CA GLY A 33 3.04 0.38 17.17
C GLY A 33 2.07 -0.77 17.37
N ALA A 34 0.98 -0.62 18.13
CA ALA A 34 -0.04 -1.65 18.30
C ALA A 34 -0.63 -2.16 16.97
N ILE A 35 -0.96 -1.27 16.04
CA ILE A 35 -1.49 -1.62 14.71
C ILE A 35 -0.44 -2.42 13.94
N ARG A 36 0.81 -1.96 13.98
CA ARG A 36 1.93 -2.64 13.32
C ARG A 36 2.22 -4.00 13.94
N LYS A 37 2.03 -4.14 15.26
CA LYS A 37 2.19 -5.40 15.98
C LYS A 37 1.14 -6.43 15.58
N ILE A 38 -0.11 -6.03 15.37
CA ILE A 38 -1.16 -6.91 14.81
C ILE A 38 -0.70 -7.41 13.43
N ASN A 39 -0.24 -6.49 12.58
CA ASN A 39 0.20 -6.81 11.23
C ASN A 39 1.46 -7.70 11.17
N SER A 40 2.34 -7.63 12.18
CA SER A 40 3.59 -8.41 12.21
C SER A 40 3.50 -9.71 12.99
N THR A 41 2.45 -9.93 13.80
CA THR A 41 2.31 -11.15 14.61
C THR A 41 2.11 -12.40 13.76
N ASN A 42 1.35 -12.29 12.66
CA ASN A 42 1.19 -13.34 11.65
C ASN A 42 1.23 -12.75 10.24
N PRO A 43 2.43 -12.39 9.75
CA PRO A 43 2.58 -11.51 8.58
C PRO A 43 2.13 -12.15 7.25
N ASN A 44 1.84 -13.46 7.23
CA ASN A 44 1.39 -14.16 6.03
C ASN A 44 -0.11 -14.51 6.09
N GLY A 45 -0.65 -14.77 7.29
CA GLY A 45 -2.00 -15.30 7.47
C GLY A 45 -3.00 -14.37 8.14
N ASN A 46 -2.58 -13.18 8.59
CA ASN A 46 -3.47 -12.24 9.25
C ASN A 46 -4.44 -11.55 8.29
N ALA A 47 -5.44 -10.86 8.86
CA ALA A 47 -6.45 -10.12 8.12
C ALA A 47 -5.81 -9.16 7.11
N TRP A 48 -4.76 -8.43 7.52
CA TRP A 48 -4.07 -7.48 6.66
C TRP A 48 -3.46 -8.11 5.40
N ALA A 49 -2.66 -9.16 5.57
CA ALA A 49 -1.99 -9.85 4.47
C ALA A 49 -2.99 -10.53 3.52
N LYS A 50 -4.09 -11.07 4.05
CA LYS A 50 -5.17 -11.64 3.24
C LYS A 50 -5.89 -10.54 2.44
N PHE A 51 -6.13 -9.39 3.06
CA PHE A 51 -6.83 -8.28 2.40
C PHE A 51 -5.97 -7.63 1.31
N GLU A 52 -4.65 -7.46 1.54
CA GLU A 52 -3.70 -6.99 0.52
C GLU A 52 -3.58 -7.93 -0.70
N ARG A 53 -3.83 -9.23 -0.50
CA ARG A 53 -3.87 -10.27 -1.55
C ARG A 53 -5.28 -10.51 -2.09
N ASN A 54 -6.27 -9.71 -1.68
CA ASN A 54 -7.66 -9.83 -2.10
C ASN A 54 -8.31 -11.20 -1.81
N GLU A 55 -7.86 -11.88 -0.76
CA GLU A 55 -8.40 -13.18 -0.34
C GLU A 55 -9.65 -13.08 0.53
N ILE A 56 -9.89 -11.90 1.14
CA ILE A 56 -11.04 -11.61 2.00
C ILE A 56 -11.71 -10.29 1.61
N THR A 57 -13.01 -10.18 1.88
CA THR A 57 -13.78 -8.94 1.68
C THR A 57 -13.47 -7.89 2.76
N ARG A 58 -13.94 -6.65 2.56
CA ARG A 58 -13.83 -5.59 3.59
C ARG A 58 -14.50 -5.98 4.90
N ASP A 59 -15.71 -6.53 4.85
CA ASP A 59 -16.46 -6.92 6.05
C ASP A 59 -15.75 -8.06 6.81
N GLN A 60 -15.16 -9.00 6.06
CA GLN A 60 -14.31 -10.05 6.62
C GLN A 60 -13.03 -9.49 7.22
N PHE A 61 -12.41 -8.50 6.56
CA PHE A 61 -11.24 -7.81 7.11
C PHE A 61 -11.57 -7.10 8.42
N VAL A 62 -12.67 -6.34 8.48
CA VAL A 62 -13.08 -5.59 9.67
C VAL A 62 -13.24 -6.52 10.86
N SER A 63 -14.05 -7.58 10.71
CA SER A 63 -14.25 -8.56 11.78
C SER A 63 -12.96 -9.27 12.17
N THR A 64 -12.21 -9.80 11.21
CA THR A 64 -10.99 -10.59 11.50
C THR A 64 -9.89 -9.74 12.12
N PHE A 65 -9.69 -8.50 11.66
CA PHE A 65 -8.67 -7.61 12.20
C PHE A 65 -8.97 -7.18 13.64
N GLU A 66 -10.24 -6.91 13.96
CA GLU A 66 -10.65 -6.59 15.32
C GLU A 66 -10.50 -7.79 16.26
N ASP A 67 -10.83 -9.00 15.80
CA ASP A 67 -10.60 -10.24 16.56
C ASP A 67 -9.09 -10.47 16.82
N GLU A 68 -8.23 -10.25 15.83
CA GLU A 68 -6.77 -10.32 15.97
C GLU A 68 -6.25 -9.27 16.96
N ALA A 69 -6.81 -8.05 16.94
CA ALA A 69 -6.49 -7.00 17.90
C ALA A 69 -6.90 -7.41 19.33
N VAL A 70 -8.11 -7.94 19.50
CA VAL A 70 -8.65 -8.42 20.79
C VAL A 70 -7.78 -9.54 21.37
N ALA A 71 -7.34 -10.49 20.54
CA ALA A 71 -6.46 -11.58 20.94
C ALA A 71 -5.10 -11.08 21.47
N LEU A 72 -4.65 -9.91 21.03
CA LEU A 72 -3.43 -9.23 21.51
C LEU A 72 -3.69 -8.26 22.67
N GLY A 73 -4.93 -8.17 23.15
CA GLY A 73 -5.32 -7.29 24.26
C GLY A 73 -5.61 -5.85 23.83
N PHE A 74 -5.79 -5.59 22.54
CA PHE A 74 -6.14 -4.28 22.01
C PHE A 74 -7.64 -4.16 21.73
N ARG A 75 -8.14 -2.91 21.72
CA ARG A 75 -9.47 -2.56 21.23
C ARG A 75 -9.28 -1.50 20.15
N ILE A 76 -9.36 -1.93 18.90
CA ILE A 76 -9.06 -1.11 17.72
C ILE A 76 -10.28 -1.17 16.81
N SER A 77 -10.59 -0.05 16.15
CA SER A 77 -11.57 -0.03 15.07
C SER A 77 -10.86 -0.25 13.74
N ALA A 78 -11.15 -1.36 13.06
CA ALA A 78 -10.57 -1.65 11.74
C ALA A 78 -10.95 -0.57 10.72
N GLU A 79 -12.17 -0.04 10.79
CA GLU A 79 -12.61 1.08 9.96
C GLU A 79 -11.77 2.35 10.16
N ARG A 80 -11.39 2.66 11.41
CA ARG A 80 -10.49 3.79 11.68
C ARG A 80 -9.09 3.54 11.13
N VAL A 81 -8.57 2.30 11.23
CA VAL A 81 -7.30 1.90 10.61
C VAL A 81 -7.35 2.06 9.09
N LEU A 82 -8.44 1.65 8.44
CA LEU A 82 -8.59 1.83 6.99
C LEU A 82 -8.60 3.31 6.57
N LYS A 83 -9.17 4.20 7.39
CA LYS A 83 -9.12 5.66 7.14
C LYS A 83 -7.69 6.22 7.25
N CYS A 84 -6.83 5.64 8.08
CA CYS A 84 -5.43 6.06 8.19
C CYS A 84 -4.61 5.77 6.91
N LEU A 85 -5.15 4.99 5.96
CA LEU A 85 -4.53 4.76 4.66
C LEU A 85 -4.73 5.92 3.68
N GLU A 86 -5.57 6.91 4.02
CA GLU A 86 -5.66 8.15 3.26
C GLU A 86 -4.34 8.92 3.39
N THR A 87 -3.49 8.83 2.37
CA THR A 87 -2.19 9.50 2.30
C THR A 87 -2.25 10.73 1.40
N THR A 88 -1.26 11.63 1.49
CA THR A 88 -1.19 12.83 0.63
C THR A 88 0.05 12.77 -0.27
N ILE A 89 -0.08 13.23 -1.52
CA ILE A 89 1.03 13.27 -2.48
C ILE A 89 2.14 14.20 -1.99
N ARG A 90 3.40 13.77 -2.16
CA ARG A 90 4.60 14.59 -1.96
C ARG A 90 5.00 15.26 -3.28
N PRO A 91 4.84 16.59 -3.45
CA PRO A 91 5.07 17.25 -4.74
C PRO A 91 6.50 17.09 -5.27
N ASN A 92 7.50 17.11 -4.38
CA ASN A 92 8.90 16.91 -4.73
C ASN A 92 9.16 15.54 -5.39
N MET A 93 8.43 14.50 -4.98
CA MET A 93 8.56 13.17 -5.59
C MET A 93 7.90 13.10 -6.95
N VAL A 94 6.80 13.82 -7.17
CA VAL A 94 6.18 13.97 -8.49
C VAL A 94 7.16 14.65 -9.47
N ASP A 95 7.87 15.69 -9.02
CA ASP A 95 8.85 16.39 -9.83
C ASP A 95 10.08 15.53 -10.15
N ALA A 96 10.51 14.68 -9.20
CA ALA A 96 11.55 13.68 -9.43
C ALA A 96 11.12 12.67 -10.51
N ILE A 97 9.92 12.10 -10.41
CA ILE A 97 9.36 11.16 -11.41
C ILE A 97 9.31 11.81 -12.80
N LYS A 98 8.82 13.06 -12.90
CA LYS A 98 8.78 13.81 -14.16
C LYS A 98 10.15 14.04 -14.78
N SER A 99 11.20 14.12 -13.96
CA SER A 99 12.57 14.29 -14.44
C SER A 99 13.14 12.95 -14.91
N LEU A 100 12.99 11.90 -14.10
CA LEU A 100 13.56 10.57 -14.36
C LEU A 100 12.91 9.84 -15.54
N ARG A 101 11.61 10.08 -15.81
CA ARG A 101 10.89 9.45 -16.94
C ARG A 101 11.48 9.76 -18.33
N LYS A 102 12.40 10.73 -18.41
CA LYS A 102 13.10 11.07 -19.67
C LYS A 102 14.23 10.09 -19.99
N GLU A 103 14.73 9.37 -18.99
CA GLU A 103 15.95 8.56 -19.07
C GLU A 103 15.72 7.10 -18.64
N TYR A 104 14.71 6.85 -17.80
CA TYR A 104 14.45 5.52 -17.23
C TYR A 104 13.01 5.09 -17.47
N LYS A 105 12.80 3.77 -17.56
CA LYS A 105 11.48 3.16 -17.43
C LYS A 105 11.06 3.23 -15.96
N LEU A 106 9.86 3.72 -15.67
CA LEU A 106 9.39 3.94 -14.32
C LEU A 106 8.18 3.06 -14.03
N ALA A 107 8.12 2.46 -12.84
CA ALA A 107 6.89 1.83 -12.36
C ALA A 107 6.68 2.05 -10.87
N VAL A 108 5.43 1.99 -10.44
CA VAL A 108 5.05 2.05 -9.02
C VAL A 108 4.71 0.64 -8.54
N LEU A 109 5.28 0.23 -7.41
CA LEU A 109 5.01 -1.04 -6.73
C LEU A 109 4.29 -0.74 -5.42
N THR A 110 3.01 -1.09 -5.33
CA THR A 110 2.18 -0.74 -4.17
C THR A 110 1.49 -1.96 -3.56
N ASN A 111 1.60 -2.10 -2.23
CA ASN A 111 0.71 -2.97 -1.46
C ASN A 111 -0.58 -2.19 -1.24
N ASN A 112 -1.66 -2.58 -1.92
CA ASN A 112 -2.92 -1.85 -1.86
C ASN A 112 -4.10 -2.74 -1.48
N LEU A 113 -5.15 -2.10 -1.01
CA LEU A 113 -6.40 -2.74 -0.62
C LEU A 113 -7.46 -2.42 -1.68
N LEU A 114 -8.13 -3.43 -2.20
CA LEU A 114 -9.29 -3.24 -3.08
C LEU A 114 -10.43 -2.65 -2.25
N GLN A 115 -10.79 -1.39 -2.53
CA GLN A 115 -12.11 -0.89 -2.14
C GLN A 115 -13.10 -1.33 -3.19
N SER A 116 -14.01 -2.24 -2.83
CA SER A 116 -15.19 -2.56 -3.62
C SER A 116 -15.93 -1.26 -3.94
N SER A 117 -16.06 -0.97 -5.23
CA SER A 117 -16.75 0.19 -5.78
C SER A 117 -18.27 0.08 -5.60
N ILE A 118 -18.72 0.01 -4.36
CA ILE A 118 -20.13 0.13 -3.97
C ILE A 118 -20.16 1.16 -2.85
N ASP A 119 -19.96 2.42 -3.21
CA ASP A 119 -20.57 3.51 -2.48
C ASP A 119 -20.90 4.64 -3.45
N SER A 120 -22.20 4.73 -3.69
CA SER A 120 -22.86 5.68 -4.57
C SER A 120 -22.74 7.07 -3.96
N GLY A 121 -22.12 8.02 -4.68
CA GLY A 121 -22.52 9.43 -4.60
C GLY A 121 -21.73 10.39 -3.71
N THR A 122 -20.62 10.01 -3.09
CA THR A 122 -19.72 11.01 -2.43
C THR A 122 -18.31 10.95 -3.02
N ALA A 123 -17.72 12.12 -3.25
CA ALA A 123 -16.47 12.29 -3.99
C ALA A 123 -15.36 11.35 -3.49
N LYS A 124 -14.85 10.51 -4.42
CA LYS A 124 -13.82 9.49 -4.22
C LYS A 124 -12.63 10.01 -3.39
N ARG A 125 -12.57 9.63 -2.12
CA ARG A 125 -11.33 9.63 -1.33
C ARG A 125 -10.92 8.19 -1.08
N SER A 126 -10.53 7.51 -2.16
CA SER A 126 -9.81 6.25 -2.03
C SER A 126 -8.41 6.54 -1.48
N PRO A 127 -7.82 5.67 -0.63
CA PRO A 127 -6.38 5.66 -0.35
C PRO A 127 -5.50 5.70 -1.62
N THR A 128 -6.03 5.20 -2.74
CA THR A 128 -5.40 5.21 -4.06
C THR A 128 -5.91 6.34 -4.98
N ALA A 129 -6.75 7.28 -4.52
CA ALA A 129 -7.22 8.39 -5.34
C ALA A 129 -6.07 9.24 -5.91
N HIS A 130 -4.94 9.24 -5.21
CA HIS A 130 -3.71 9.88 -5.65
C HIS A 130 -2.92 9.09 -6.69
N LEU A 131 -3.18 7.80 -6.84
CA LEU A 131 -2.53 6.94 -7.82
C LEU A 131 -2.84 7.45 -9.24
N ASP A 132 -4.07 7.90 -9.49
CA ASP A 132 -4.50 8.53 -10.75
C ASP A 132 -3.62 9.73 -11.16
N THR A 133 -3.03 10.43 -10.19
CA THR A 133 -2.13 11.58 -10.46
C THR A 133 -0.77 11.13 -10.99
N VAL A 134 -0.34 9.91 -10.66
CA VAL A 134 1.00 9.38 -10.99
C VAL A 134 0.95 8.31 -12.08
N VAL A 135 -0.21 7.65 -12.29
CA VAL A 135 -0.42 6.65 -13.35
C VAL A 135 0.01 7.15 -14.72
N ASN A 136 -0.24 8.43 -15.05
CA ASN A 136 0.14 9.02 -16.34
C ASN A 136 1.63 9.47 -16.42
N LEU A 137 2.39 9.32 -15.34
CA LEU A 137 3.79 9.75 -15.23
C LEU A 137 4.77 8.57 -15.24
N VAL A 138 4.27 7.35 -15.11
CA VAL A 138 5.03 6.10 -15.08
C VAL A 138 4.55 5.17 -16.18
N ASP A 139 5.36 4.18 -16.53
CA ASP A 139 5.03 3.19 -17.55
C ASP A 139 3.98 2.20 -17.04
N ASP A 140 4.07 1.79 -15.76
CA ASP A 140 3.14 0.84 -15.16
C ASP A 140 2.93 1.06 -13.65
N VAL A 141 1.80 0.57 -13.16
CA VAL A 141 1.48 0.52 -11.73
C VAL A 141 1.12 -0.92 -11.34
N ILE A 142 1.97 -1.48 -10.48
CA ILE A 142 1.95 -2.87 -10.02
C ILE A 142 1.28 -2.91 -8.65
N GLU A 143 0.09 -3.49 -8.60
CA GLU A 143 -0.79 -3.49 -7.43
C GLU A 143 -0.91 -4.90 -6.84
N SER A 144 -0.65 -5.05 -5.53
CA SER A 144 -0.70 -6.35 -4.85
C SER A 144 -2.03 -7.06 -4.99
N SER A 145 -3.11 -6.28 -4.90
CA SER A 145 -4.48 -6.81 -4.97
C SER A 145 -4.86 -7.35 -6.35
N LYS A 146 -4.19 -6.91 -7.42
CA LYS A 146 -4.40 -7.41 -8.80
C LYS A 146 -3.56 -8.64 -9.10
N ILE A 147 -2.35 -8.71 -8.54
CA ILE A 147 -1.40 -9.81 -8.77
C ILE A 147 -1.70 -11.01 -7.85
N GLY A 148 -2.30 -10.76 -6.69
CA GLY A 148 -2.51 -11.79 -5.65
C GLY A 148 -1.24 -12.09 -4.85
N ALA A 149 -0.18 -11.30 -5.03
CA ALA A 149 1.06 -11.34 -4.27
C ALA A 149 1.41 -9.92 -3.80
N ARG A 150 2.24 -9.79 -2.77
CA ARG A 150 2.58 -8.49 -2.17
C ARG A 150 4.06 -8.38 -1.84
N LYS A 151 4.57 -7.16 -1.62
CA LYS A 151 5.89 -6.98 -1.01
C LYS A 151 5.88 -7.55 0.41
N PRO A 152 6.93 -8.26 0.86
CA PRO A 152 8.22 -8.51 0.19
C PRO A 152 8.32 -9.89 -0.52
N GLU A 153 7.22 -10.49 -0.95
CA GLU A 153 7.23 -11.79 -1.63
C GLU A 153 7.98 -11.70 -2.97
N ARG A 154 8.88 -12.67 -3.22
CA ARG A 154 9.73 -12.68 -4.42
C ARG A 154 8.93 -12.63 -5.72
N VAL A 155 7.82 -13.36 -5.79
CA VAL A 155 6.96 -13.43 -6.98
C VAL A 155 6.38 -12.06 -7.36
N PHE A 156 6.15 -11.16 -6.39
CA PHE A 156 5.65 -9.82 -6.68
C PHE A 156 6.67 -8.98 -7.47
N TYR A 157 7.96 -9.09 -7.11
CA TYR A 157 9.04 -8.38 -7.81
C TYR A 157 9.35 -9.01 -9.17
N GLU A 158 9.29 -10.34 -9.28
CA GLU A 158 9.45 -11.05 -10.56
C GLU A 158 8.36 -10.65 -11.54
N GLU A 159 7.11 -10.58 -11.08
CA GLU A 159 5.98 -10.15 -11.89
C GLU A 159 6.10 -8.67 -12.29
N ALA A 160 6.53 -7.81 -11.37
CA ALA A 160 6.78 -6.40 -11.69
C ALA A 160 7.81 -6.25 -12.83
N CYS A 161 8.95 -6.93 -12.73
CA CYS A 161 10.01 -6.90 -13.76
C CYS A 161 9.50 -7.44 -15.11
N ARG A 162 8.67 -8.49 -15.08
CA ARG A 162 8.04 -9.06 -16.27
C ARG A 162 7.09 -8.08 -16.95
N VAL A 163 6.25 -7.38 -16.18
CA VAL A 163 5.30 -6.39 -16.71
C VAL A 163 6.05 -5.24 -17.39
N ILE A 164 7.11 -4.74 -16.76
CA ILE A 164 7.91 -3.66 -17.33
C ILE A 164 8.98 -4.14 -18.32
N ASP A 165 9.07 -5.43 -18.65
CA ASP A 165 10.04 -5.97 -19.62
C ASP A 165 11.50 -5.53 -19.36
N VAL A 166 11.95 -5.66 -18.10
CA VAL A 166 13.33 -5.33 -17.68
C VAL A 166 13.90 -6.42 -16.78
N ASP A 167 15.20 -6.71 -16.91
CA ASP A 167 15.89 -7.66 -16.04
C ASP A 167 16.04 -7.08 -14.61
N PRO A 168 15.80 -7.86 -13.54
CA PRO A 168 16.00 -7.40 -12.17
C PRO A 168 17.34 -6.72 -11.88
N ILE A 169 18.44 -7.12 -12.54
CA ILE A 169 19.77 -6.49 -12.35
C ILE A 169 19.88 -5.08 -12.95
N GLU A 170 18.92 -4.72 -13.81
CA GLU A 170 18.82 -3.42 -14.47
C GLU A 170 17.83 -2.49 -13.76
N CYS A 171 17.22 -2.95 -12.66
CA CYS A 171 16.27 -2.20 -11.86
C CYS A 171 16.91 -1.62 -10.59
N VAL A 172 16.44 -0.44 -10.18
CA VAL A 172 16.65 0.11 -8.83
C VAL A 172 15.29 0.21 -8.14
N PHE A 173 15.20 -0.26 -6.90
CA PHE A 173 14.05 -0.06 -6.01
C PHE A 173 14.55 0.64 -4.73
N PRO A 174 14.41 1.98 -4.65
CA PRO A 174 14.95 2.80 -3.56
C PRO A 174 14.05 2.82 -2.32
#